data_AF-A0A2N9XMT7-F1
#
_entry.id   AF-A0A2N9XMT7-F1
#
_cell.length_a   1.000
_cell.length_b   1.000
_cell.length_c   1.000
_cell.angle_alpha   90.00
_cell.angle_beta   90.00
_cell.angle_gamma   90.00
#
_symmetry.space_group_name_H-M   'P 1'
#
loop_
_entity.id
_entity.type
_entity.pdbx_description
1 polymer ?
#
loop_
_entity_poly.entity_id
_entity_poly.type
_entity_poly.pdbx_seq_one_letter_code
_entity_poly.pdbx_strand_id
1 'polypeptide(L)'
;MGVQVGNICFKNQQEADNYVYSQAVPHFTAQGVISPVYNKNAKSWTYQGETIHANLPECSQVENFIEGQLIGWIFVLLIVSAYKFKVILRMLS
;
A
#
# COMPACT_ATOMS: atom_id res chain seq x y z
N MET A 1 5.56 -12.84 -0.51
CA MET A 1 4.22 -12.26 -0.29
C MET A 1 4.30 -11.35 0.92
N GLY A 2 3.51 -10.30 0.94
CA GLY A 2 3.47 -9.25 1.96
C GLY A 2 2.03 -8.97 2.38
N VAL A 3 1.83 -7.89 3.14
CA VAL A 3 0.54 -7.51 3.69
C VAL A 3 0.17 -6.11 3.22
N GLN A 4 -1.05 -5.93 2.73
CA GLN A 4 -1.50 -4.69 2.12
C GLN A 4 -2.26 -3.82 3.11
N VAL A 5 -1.87 -2.55 3.17
CA VAL A 5 -2.65 -1.49 3.81
C VAL A 5 -2.83 -0.36 2.80
N GLY A 6 -4.06 -0.12 2.37
CA GLY A 6 -4.34 0.81 1.29
C GLY A 6 -3.59 0.43 0.01
N ASN A 7 -2.75 1.33 -0.50
CA ASN A 7 -1.94 1.12 -1.70
C ASN A 7 -0.48 0.71 -1.39
N ILE A 8 -0.16 0.40 -0.14
CA ILE A 8 1.19 0.05 0.30
C ILE A 8 1.24 -1.43 0.61
N CYS A 9 2.22 -2.13 0.03
CA CYS A 9 2.48 -3.54 0.32
C CYS A 9 3.69 -3.66 1.27
N PHE A 10 3.40 -3.97 2.54
CA PHE A 10 4.39 -4.16 3.61
C PHE A 10 5.01 -5.56 3.57
N LYS A 11 6.24 -5.68 4.07
CA LYS A 11 6.98 -6.95 4.00
C LYS A 11 6.43 -8.01 4.96
N ASN A 12 5.92 -7.58 6.10
CA ASN A 12 5.40 -8.46 7.16
C ASN A 12 4.18 -7.84 7.84
N GLN A 13 3.42 -8.70 8.55
CA GLN A 13 2.22 -8.30 9.29
C GLN A 13 2.51 -7.25 10.36
N GLN A 14 3.68 -7.31 11.01
CA GLN A 14 4.01 -6.39 12.11
C GLN A 14 4.17 -4.95 11.63
N GLU A 15 4.84 -4.72 10.50
CA GLU A 15 4.94 -3.40 9.88
C GLU A 15 3.58 -2.87 9.46
N ALA A 16 2.72 -3.74 8.92
CA ALA A 16 1.37 -3.38 8.50
C ALA A 16 0.48 -3.02 9.70
N ASP A 17 0.49 -3.83 10.75
CA ASP A 17 -0.22 -3.58 12.02
C ASP A 17 0.27 -2.26 12.64
N ASN A 18 1.58 -2.03 12.69
CA ASN A 18 2.15 -0.77 13.19
C ASN A 18 1.66 0.43 12.38
N TYR A 19 1.62 0.32 11.05
CA TYR A 19 1.14 1.39 10.19
C TYR A 19 -0.35 1.67 10.43
N VAL A 20 -1.19 0.65 10.52
CA VAL A 20 -2.63 0.82 10.78
C VAL A 20 -2.89 1.42 12.16
N TYR A 21 -2.34 0.82 13.21
CA TYR A 21 -2.67 1.22 14.58
C TYR A 21 -2.03 2.52 15.03
N SER A 22 -0.89 2.91 14.45
CA SER A 22 -0.30 4.24 14.70
C SER A 22 -1.14 5.38 14.12
N GLN A 23 -2.02 5.09 13.16
CA GLN A 23 -2.95 6.06 12.57
C GLN A 23 -4.34 6.05 13.24
N ALA A 24 -4.56 5.18 14.22
CA ALA A 24 -5.84 5.10 14.92
C ALA A 24 -6.11 6.40 15.70
N VAL A 25 -7.25 7.03 15.42
CA VAL A 25 -7.67 8.23 16.14
C VAL A 25 -8.08 7.83 17.57
N PRO A 26 -7.54 8.48 18.62
CA PRO A 26 -7.92 8.18 19.98
C PRO A 26 -9.37 8.59 20.25
N HIS A 27 -10.10 7.73 20.96
CA HIS A 27 -11.45 8.02 21.42
C HIS A 27 -11.42 8.54 22.85
N PHE A 28 -11.89 9.76 23.07
CA PHE A 28 -11.97 10.38 24.40
C PHE A 28 -13.30 10.01 25.07
N THR A 29 -13.23 9.40 26.24
CA THR A 29 -14.39 8.99 27.05
C THR A 29 -14.30 9.61 28.45
N ALA A 30 -15.37 9.55 29.23
CA ALA A 30 -15.36 10.01 30.62
C ALA A 30 -14.34 9.26 31.50
N GLN A 31 -13.93 8.06 31.07
CA GLN A 31 -12.99 7.18 31.75
C GLN A 31 -11.54 7.37 31.27
N GLY A 32 -11.31 8.24 30.26
CA GLY A 32 -9.99 8.54 29.70
C GLY A 32 -9.90 8.30 28.20
N VAL A 33 -8.66 8.17 27.71
CA VAL A 33 -8.35 7.95 26.29
C VAL A 33 -8.32 6.47 25.98
N ILE A 34 -9.13 6.05 25.01
CA ILE A 34 -9.17 4.68 24.51
C ILE A 34 -8.51 4.67 23.12
N SER A 35 -7.35 4.01 23.02
CA SER A 35 -6.63 3.80 21.77
C SER A 35 -5.83 2.50 21.83
N PRO A 36 -5.49 1.90 20.68
CA PRO A 36 -4.46 0.86 20.63
C PRO A 36 -3.15 1.35 21.26
N VAL A 37 -2.49 0.48 22.03
CA VAL A 37 -1.20 0.77 22.67
C VAL A 37 -0.20 -0.29 22.26
N TYR A 38 0.99 0.13 21.83
CA TYR A 38 2.06 -0.79 21.49
C TYR A 38 2.81 -1.27 22.74
N ASN A 39 2.77 -2.57 23.03
CA ASN A 39 3.53 -3.19 24.09
C ASN A 39 4.94 -3.55 23.58
N LYS A 40 5.95 -2.79 24.02
CA LYS A 40 7.35 -2.99 23.60
C LYS A 40 7.94 -4.34 24.02
N ASN A 41 7.49 -4.90 25.15
CA ASN A 41 8.02 -6.17 25.67
C ASN A 41 7.46 -7.36 24.89
N ALA A 42 6.15 -7.34 24.61
CA ALA A 42 5.46 -8.39 23.85
C ALA A 42 5.58 -8.19 22.33
N LYS A 43 6.04 -7.01 21.88
CA LYS A 43 6.09 -6.60 20.45
C LYS A 43 4.74 -6.70 19.75
N SER A 44 3.66 -6.45 20.48
CA SER A 44 2.28 -6.57 20.01
C SER A 44 1.46 -5.33 20.34
N TRP A 45 0.37 -5.13 19.60
CA TRP A 45 -0.62 -4.10 19.92
C TRP A 45 -1.66 -4.65 20.87
N THR A 46 -2.04 -3.84 21.86
CA THR A 46 -3.12 -4.15 22.77
C THR A 46 -4.22 -3.10 22.71
N TYR A 47 -5.46 -3.53 22.91
CA TYR A 47 -6.62 -2.67 23.02
C TYR A 47 -7.49 -3.18 24.15
N GLN A 48 -7.78 -2.32 25.13
CA GLN A 48 -8.55 -2.68 26.33
C GLN A 48 -8.03 -3.93 27.08
N GLY A 49 -6.72 -4.20 26.99
CA GLY A 49 -6.07 -5.33 27.64
C GLY A 49 -5.95 -6.59 26.77
N GLU A 50 -6.59 -6.64 25.60
CA GLU A 50 -6.49 -7.75 24.67
C GLU A 50 -5.44 -7.50 23.59
N THR A 51 -4.74 -8.53 23.15
CA THR A 51 -3.82 -8.43 22.00
C THR A 51 -4.63 -8.42 20.71
N ILE A 52 -4.34 -7.46 19.84
CA ILE A 52 -5.05 -7.26 18.57
C ILE A 52 -4.12 -7.37 17.37
N HIS A 53 -4.67 -7.86 16.25
CA HIS A 53 -4.00 -7.97 14.95
C HIS A 53 -4.95 -7.53 13.85
N ALA A 54 -4.46 -6.79 12.86
CA ALA A 54 -5.31 -6.30 11.79
C ALA A 54 -5.52 -7.43 10.77
N ASN A 55 -6.78 -7.73 10.44
CA ASN A 55 -7.09 -8.67 9.37
C ASN A 55 -6.91 -7.98 8.02
N LEU A 56 -5.70 -8.06 7.47
CA LEU A 56 -5.29 -7.34 6.27
C LEU A 56 -5.12 -8.30 5.09
N PRO A 57 -5.43 -7.86 3.86
CA PRO A 57 -5.24 -8.68 2.68
C PRO A 57 -3.76 -8.90 2.37
N GLU A 58 -3.44 -10.03 1.74
CA GLU A 58 -2.10 -10.30 1.22
C GLU A 58 -1.81 -9.52 -0.06
N CYS A 59 -0.54 -9.24 -0.31
CA CYS A 59 -0.07 -8.61 -1.56
C CYS A 59 1.26 -9.15 -2.05
N SER A 60 1.55 -8.93 -3.33
CA SER A 60 2.83 -9.27 -3.94
C SER A 60 3.46 -8.04 -4.59
N GLN A 61 4.57 -7.56 -4.04
CA GLN A 61 5.33 -6.44 -4.64
C GLN A 61 5.81 -6.77 -6.05
N VAL A 62 6.15 -8.05 -6.29
CA VAL A 62 6.59 -8.53 -7.60
C VAL A 62 5.45 -8.47 -8.61
N GLU A 63 4.25 -8.88 -8.21
CA GLU A 63 3.07 -8.86 -9.07
C GLU A 63 2.68 -7.43 -9.44
N ASN A 64 2.60 -6.54 -8.45
CA ASN A 64 2.35 -5.12 -8.68
C ASN A 64 3.39 -4.48 -9.62
N PHE A 65 4.65 -4.88 -9.52
CA PHE A 65 5.70 -4.38 -10.41
C PHE A 65 5.54 -4.88 -11.84
N ILE A 66 5.24 -6.17 -12.02
CA ILE A 66 5.00 -6.78 -13.35
C ILE A 66 3.78 -6.13 -14.02
N GLU A 67 2.69 -5.94 -13.29
CA GLU A 67 1.50 -5.25 -13.78
C GLU A 67 1.80 -3.80 -14.17
N GLY A 68 2.54 -3.07 -13.32
CA GLY A 68 2.98 -1.71 -13.62
C GLY A 68 3.86 -1.64 -14.87
N GLN A 69 4.76 -2.61 -15.07
CA GLN A 69 5.60 -2.71 -16.26
C GLN A 69 4.76 -2.94 -17.53
N LEU A 70 3.77 -3.84 -17.48
CA LEU A 70 2.87 -4.12 -18.60
C LEU A 70 2.10 -2.87 -19.02
N ILE A 71 1.50 -2.17 -18.06
CA ILE A 71 0.78 -0.91 -18.30
C ILE A 71 1.73 0.15 -18.88
N GLY A 72 2.95 0.26 -18.32
CA GLY A 72 3.97 1.18 -18.82
C GLY A 72 4.32 0.93 -20.30
N TRP A 73 4.49 -0.33 -20.69
CA TRP A 73 4.77 -0.69 -22.08
C TRP A 73 3.64 -0.33 -23.05
N ILE A 74 2.39 -0.47 -22.62
CA ILE A 74 1.24 -0.06 -23.43
C ILE A 74 1.31 1.45 -23.74
N PHE A 75 1.61 2.27 -22.73
CA PHE A 75 1.78 3.72 -22.94
C PHE A 75 2.97 4.06 -23.86
N VAL A 76 4.10 3.40 -23.67
CA VAL A 76 5.28 3.60 -24.55
C VAL A 76 4.93 3.28 -26.00
N LEU A 77 4.24 2.18 -26.27
CA LEU A 77 3.83 1.79 -27.62
C LEU A 77 2.90 2.82 -28.26
N LEU A 78 1.92 3.34 -27.51
CA LEU A 78 1.01 4.38 -27.98
C LEU A 78 1.76 5.67 -28.35
N ILE A 79 2.67 6.12 -27.49
CA ILE A 79 3.46 7.34 -27.71
C ILE A 79 4.38 7.18 -28.93
N VAL A 80 5.11 6.06 -29.02
CA VAL A 80 6.00 5.78 -30.14
C VAL A 80 5.23 5.70 -31.46
N SER A 81 4.06 5.05 -31.45
CA SER A 81 3.19 4.95 -32.63
C SER A 81 2.72 6.32 -33.10
N ALA A 82 2.19 7.15 -32.19
CA ALA A 82 1.76 8.51 -32.51
C ALA A 82 2.91 9.38 -33.03
N TYR A 83 4.10 9.26 -32.44
CA TYR A 83 5.29 9.99 -32.89
C TYR A 83 5.72 9.56 -34.29
N LYS A 84 5.77 8.26 -34.57
CA LYS A 84 6.10 7.74 -35.91
C LYS A 84 5.11 8.24 -36.96
N PHE A 85 3.81 8.22 -36.66
CA PHE A 85 2.79 8.73 -37.56
C PHE A 85 2.98 10.21 -37.87
N LYS A 86 3.24 11.04 -36.85
CA LYS A 86 3.56 12.46 -37.02
C LYS A 86 4.80 12.69 -37.89
N VAL A 87 5.85 11.90 -37.70
CA VAL A 87 7.10 12.00 -38.49
C VAL A 87 6.86 11.65 -39.96
N ILE A 88 6.07 10.61 -40.24
CA ILE A 88 5.72 10.20 -41.61
C ILE A 88 4.89 11.28 -42.31
N LEU A 89 3.85 11.81 -41.65
CA LEU A 89 3.04 12.90 -42.20
C LEU A 89 3.88 14.13 -42.54
N ARG A 90 4.87 14.45 -41.70
CA ARG A 90 5.79 15.58 -41.94
C ARG A 90 6.73 15.36 -43.12
N MET A 91 7.04 14.12 -43.50
CA MET A 91 7.85 13.84 -44.69
C MET A 91 7.03 13.83 -45.98
N LEU A 92 5.72 13.61 -45.89
CA LEU A 92 4.79 13.55 -47.04
C LEU A 92 4.18 14.91 -47.39
N SER A 93 4.24 15.89 -46.49
CA SER A 93 3.83 17.29 -46.70
C SER A 93 5.03 18.18 -47.01
#